data_AF-A0A418T163-F1
#
_entry.id   AF-A0A418T163-F1
#
_cell.length_a   1.000
_cell.length_b   1.000
_cell.length_c   1.000
_cell.angle_alpha   90.00
_cell.angle_beta   90.00
_cell.angle_gamma   90.00
#
_symmetry.space_group_name_H-M   'P 1'
#
loop_
_entity.id
_entity.type
_entity.pdbx_description
1 polymer ?
#
loop_
_entity_poly.entity_id
_entity_poly.type
_entity_poly.pdbx_seq_one_letter_code
_entity_poly.pdbx_strand_id
1 'polypeptide(L)' 'MFVFIGLIFIAFGVLYLVKPDFAWYINEGWKVKGDSEPSEGYLMMTRFGGVVLLIVGTIFLLSLFF' A
#
# COMPACT_ATOMS: atom_id res chain seq x y z
N MET A 1 12.53 -12.47 -11.61
CA MET A 1 11.82 -11.20 -11.82
C MET A 1 10.52 -11.12 -11.01
N PHE A 2 9.61 -12.09 -11.14
CA PHE A 2 8.33 -12.12 -10.40
C PHE A 2 8.46 -12.15 -8.87
N VAL A 3 9.47 -12.82 -8.32
CA VAL A 3 9.75 -12.82 -6.88
C VAL A 3 10.01 -11.40 -6.35
N PHE A 4 10.88 -10.63 -7.02
CA PHE A 4 11.18 -9.25 -6.63
C PHE A 4 9.93 -8.36 -6.70
N ILE A 5 9.11 -8.54 -7.74
CA ILE A 5 7.84 -7.83 -7.86
C ILE A 5 6.93 -8.19 -6.68
N GLY A 6 6.73 -9.48 -6.39
CA GLY A 6 5.90 -9.93 -5.26
C GLY A 6 6.35 -9.35 -3.92
N LEU A 7 7.66 -9.31 -3.66
CA LEU A 7 8.21 -8.71 -2.43
C LEU A 7 7.91 -7.21 -2.33
N ILE A 8 8.01 -6.46 -3.43
CA ILE A 8 7.69 -5.03 -3.46
C ILE A 8 6.20 -4.81 -3.13
N PHE A 9 5.32 -5.57 -3.77
CA PHE A 9 3.87 -5.51 -3.52
C PHE A 9 3.55 -5.82 -2.05
N ILE A 10 4.19 -6.83 -1.47
CA ILE A 10 4.02 -7.17 -0.06
C ILE A 10 4.51 -6.03 0.84
N ALA A 11 5.69 -5.48 0.58
CA ALA A 11 6.24 -4.38 1.38
C ALA A 11 5.32 -3.15 1.39
N PHE A 12 4.80 -2.74 0.24
CA PHE A 12 3.83 -1.66 0.15
C PHE A 12 2.48 -2.02 0.79
N GLY A 13 2.02 -3.27 0.62
CA GLY A 13 0.81 -3.75 1.26
C GLY A 13 0.87 -3.66 2.79
N VAL A 14 2.00 -4.09 3.37
CA VAL A 14 2.26 -3.94 4.82
C VAL A 14 2.32 -2.47 5.22
N LEU A 15 3.03 -1.63 4.46
CA LEU A 15 3.13 -0.20 4.73
C LEU A 15 1.75 0.46 4.79
N TYR A 16 0.88 0.16 3.82
CA TYR A 16 -0.47 0.74 3.73
C TYR A 16 -1.39 0.27 4.86
N LEU A 17 -1.16 -0.91 5.44
CA LEU A 17 -1.90 -1.40 6.58
C LEU A 17 -1.42 -0.80 7.91
N VAL A 18 -0.10 -0.72 8.11
CA VAL A 18 0.51 -0.30 9.38
C VAL A 18 0.58 1.23 9.50
N LYS A 19 0.84 1.93 8.40
CA LYS A 19 1.03 3.39 8.32
C LYS A 19 0.25 4.01 7.14
N PRO A 20 -1.09 3.90 7.11
CA PRO A 20 -1.91 4.49 6.04
C PRO A 20 -1.83 6.02 6.00
N ASP A 21 -1.59 6.67 7.14
CA ASP A 21 -1.33 8.10 7.29
C ASP A 21 -0.06 8.52 6.56
N PHE A 22 1.03 7.76 6.72
CA PHE A 22 2.27 8.02 6.01
C PHE A 22 2.11 7.90 4.49
N ALA A 23 1.33 6.91 4.04
CA ALA A 23 1.01 6.77 2.62
C ALA A 23 0.27 8.00 2.07
N TRP A 24 -0.59 8.63 2.86
CA TRP A 24 -1.23 9.89 2.48
C TRP A 24 -0.22 11.02 2.30
N TYR A 25 0.73 11.19 3.22
CA TYR A 25 1.73 12.26 3.09
C TYR A 25 2.58 12.14 1.83
N ILE A 26 2.88 10.91 1.40
CA ILE A 26 3.59 10.64 0.14
C ILE A 26 2.72 10.96 -1.08
N ASN A 27 1.45 10.53 -1.09
CA ASN A 27 0.61 10.58 -2.28
C ASN A 27 -0.15 11.91 -2.46
N GLU A 28 -0.65 12.47 -1.36
CA GLU A 28 -1.59 13.59 -1.33
C GLU A 28 -1.11 14.77 -0.48
N GLY A 29 -0.31 14.52 0.56
CA GLY A 29 0.10 15.54 1.53
C GLY A 29 0.84 16.74 0.89
N TRP A 30 1.55 16.52 -0.21
CA TRP A 30 2.23 17.59 -0.95
C TRP A 30 1.29 18.47 -1.80
N LYS A 31 0.03 18.06 -2.00
CA LYS A 31 -0.95 18.77 -2.86
C LYS A 31 -1.82 19.77 -2.08
N VAL A 32 -1.89 19.61 -0.76
CA VAL A 32 -2.76 20.41 0.11
C VAL A 32 -1.96 21.51 0.80
N LYS A 33 -2.62 22.63 1.11
CA LYS A 33 -2.01 23.78 1.78
C LYS A 33 -2.39 23.77 3.26
N GLY A 34 -1.42 24.13 4.12
CA GLY A 34 -1.61 24.14 5.58
C GLY A 34 -1.66 22.74 6.19
N ASP A 35 -2.11 22.66 7.44
CA ASP A 35 -2.19 21.40 8.21
C ASP A 35 -3.45 20.60 7.85
N SER A 36 -3.52 20.14 6.60
CA SER A 36 -4.54 19.18 6.19
C SER A 36 -4.14 17.76 6.61
N GLU A 37 -5.10 16.98 7.10
CA GLU A 37 -4.91 15.60 7.52
C GLU A 37 -5.66 14.63 6.61
N PRO A 38 -5.22 13.36 6.51
CA PRO A 38 -5.96 12.33 5.79
C PRO A 38 -7.37 12.14 6.36
N SER A 39 -8.37 12.03 5.49
CA SER A 39 -9.72 11.67 5.92
C SER A 39 -9.82 10.19 6.31
N GLU A 40 -10.78 9.86 7.17
CA GLU A 40 -11.08 8.47 7.53
C GLU A 40 -11.36 7.60 6.30
N GLY A 41 -12.05 8.14 5.30
CA GLY A 41 -12.30 7.46 4.03
C GLY A 41 -11.03 7.12 3.27
N TYR A 42 -10.05 8.04 3.25
CA TYR A 42 -8.74 7.78 2.65
C TYR A 42 -7.98 6.69 3.41
N LEU A 43 -7.95 6.76 4.75
CA LEU A 43 -7.29 5.77 5.58
C LEU A 43 -7.88 4.37 5.37
N MET A 44 -9.22 4.28 5.30
CA MET A 44 -9.92 3.03 5.03
C MET A 44 -9.61 2.48 3.63
N MET A 45 -9.66 3.32 2.60
CA MET A 45 -9.34 2.91 1.23
C MET A 45 -7.87 2.51 1.05
N THR A 46 -6.96 3.20 1.73
CA THR A 46 -5.53 2.87 1.72
C THR A 46 -5.28 1.51 2.36
N ARG A 47 -5.90 1.23 3.52
CA ARG A 47 -5.83 -0.10 4.15
C ARG A 47 -6.42 -1.19 3.25
N PHE A 48 -7.56 -0.93 2.60
CA PHE A 48 -8.15 -1.86 1.64
C PHE A 48 -7.21 -2.15 0.47
N GLY A 49 -6.61 -1.11 -0.12
CA GLY A 49 -5.57 -1.26 -1.13
C GLY A 49 -4.37 -2.06 -0.63
N GLY A 50 -3.98 -1.88 0.63
CA GLY A 50 -2.94 -2.67 1.30
C GLY A 50 -3.25 -4.17 1.31
N VAL A 51 -4.48 -4.57 1.67
CA VAL A 51 -4.92 -5.98 1.60
C VAL A 51 -4.83 -6.52 0.17
N VAL A 52 -5.28 -5.75 -0.82
CA VAL A 52 -5.20 -6.13 -2.24
C VAL A 52 -3.75 -6.33 -2.68
N LEU A 53 -2.84 -5.42 -2.30
CA LEU A 53 -1.41 -5.53 -2.60
C LEU A 53 -0.78 -6.79 -1.98
N LEU A 54 -1.16 -7.16 -0.75
CA LEU A 54 -0.71 -8.40 -0.13
C LEU A 54 -1.18 -9.64 -0.90
N ILE A 55 -2.44 -9.67 -1.33
CA ILE A 55 -2.98 -10.78 -2.13
C ILE A 55 -2.21 -10.91 -3.45
N VAL A 56 -2.07 -9.81 -4.19
CA VAL A 56 -1.36 -9.77 -5.48
C VAL A 56 0.10 -10.18 -5.29
N GLY A 57 0.79 -9.62 -4.30
CA GLY A 57 2.19 -9.96 -4.02
C GLY A 57 2.37 -11.43 -3.67
N THR A 58 1.45 -12.02 -2.91
CA THR A 58 1.45 -13.46 -2.59
C THR A 58 1.27 -14.31 -3.86
N ILE A 59 0.38 -13.93 -4.77
CA ILE A 59 0.20 -14.62 -6.06
C ILE A 59 1.51 -14.61 -6.87
N PHE A 60 2.21 -13.46 -6.94
CA PHE A 60 3.50 -13.36 -7.62
C PHE A 60 4.63 -14.18 -6.95
N LEU A 61 4.56 -14.40 -5.64
CA LEU A 61 5.49 -15.31 -4.97
C LEU A 61 5.16 -16.77 -5.25
N LEU A 62 3.87 -17.13 -5.26
CA LEU A 62 3.42 -18.49 -5.53
C LEU A 62 3.67 -18.93 -6.97
N SER A 63 3.73 -17.99 -7.92
CA SER A 63 4.09 -18.28 -9.31
C SER A 63 5.53 -18.76 -9.50
N LEU A 64 6.33 -18.86 -8.44
CA LEU A 64 7.64 -19.52 -8.46
C LEU A 64 7.52 -21.06 -8.54
N PHE A 65 6.39 -21.61 -8.07
CA PHE A 65 6.19 -23.06 -7.90
C PHE A 65 5.40 -23.72 -9.03
N PHE A 66 4.97 -22.95 -10.03
CA PHE A 66 4.20 -23.40 -11.20
C PHE A 66 4.92 -22.97 -12.48
#